data_AF-A0A7J4T958-F1
#
_entry.id   AF-A0A7J4T958-F1
#
_cell.length_a   1.000
_cell.length_b   1.000
_cell.length_c   1.000
_cell.angle_alpha   90.00
_cell.angle_beta   90.00
_cell.angle_gamma   90.00
#
_symmetry.space_group_name_H-M   'P 1'
#
loop_
_entity.id
_entity.type
_entity.pdbx_description
1 polymer ?
#
loop_
_entity_poly.entity_id
_entity_poly.type
_entity_poly.pdbx_seq_one_letter_code
_entity_poly.pdbx_strand_id
1 'polypeptide(L)'
;MSGRWEEQSTPFSCIIDLFEGIENLSGRGFELLNVPEDLKTLKRSEQKIADMSRKIEETLLSLDTEAIDIASDILDTSDTNLSEHKSQMERLSSQTAINLENLQKQYSEYQIEEAKFEQTLKRLSKVSSVSIKTPHGDKSLELKHGRYRYRHWVEDYQGGEDTRWLNTLSSSYSEVGEKRRKELKKARASTSSEMNRVKISLQNRVASAKEASAKAANEELRRKRDKEVMSIAKKGGFIVKRKKVGKKVQYALLRRS
;
A
#
# COMPACT_ATOMS: atom_id res chain seq x y z
N MET A 1 -44.29 39.95 20.10
CA MET A 1 -43.76 39.18 18.96
C MET A 1 -42.99 38.01 19.57
N SER A 2 -43.05 36.82 18.97
CA SER A 2 -42.33 35.65 19.45
C SER A 2 -41.30 35.26 18.40
N GLY A 3 -40.02 35.33 18.73
CA GLY A 3 -38.96 34.89 17.85
C GLY A 3 -39.09 33.42 17.51
N ARG A 4 -38.55 33.05 16.35
CA ARG A 4 -38.46 31.66 15.90
C ARG A 4 -37.00 31.36 15.56
N TRP A 5 -36.61 30.11 15.71
CA TRP A 5 -35.36 29.65 15.15
C TRP A 5 -35.51 29.41 13.65
N GLU A 6 -34.57 29.90 12.86
CA GLU A 6 -34.45 29.60 11.45
C GLU A 6 -33.19 28.76 11.19
N GLU A 7 -33.33 27.73 10.35
CA GLU A 7 -32.27 26.78 10.02
C GLU A 7 -31.94 26.86 8.53
N GLN A 8 -30.67 27.13 8.21
CA GLN A 8 -30.20 27.24 6.85
C GLN A 8 -29.77 25.87 6.30
N SER A 9 -30.24 25.56 5.09
CA SER A 9 -29.85 24.33 4.37
C SER A 9 -28.43 24.48 3.83
N THR A 10 -27.55 23.55 4.19
CA THR A 10 -26.12 23.59 3.84
C THR A 10 -25.67 22.29 3.15
N PRO A 11 -24.58 22.33 2.37
CA PRO A 11 -24.01 21.14 1.73
C PRO A 11 -23.06 20.34 2.64
N PHE A 12 -22.77 20.81 3.85
CA PHE A 12 -21.68 20.34 4.71
C PHE A 12 -21.94 18.95 5.32
N SER A 13 -21.74 17.86 4.57
CA SER A 13 -21.95 16.49 5.07
C SER A 13 -20.70 15.82 5.63
N CYS A 14 -19.51 16.28 5.26
CA CYS A 14 -18.23 15.73 5.68
C CYS A 14 -17.47 16.75 6.52
N ILE A 15 -17.14 16.42 7.77
CA ILE A 15 -16.43 17.34 8.68
C ILE A 15 -15.03 17.70 8.18
N ILE A 16 -14.36 16.79 7.48
CA ILE A 16 -13.00 17.03 7.02
C ILE A 16 -13.00 18.00 5.84
N ASP A 17 -13.91 17.79 4.89
CA ASP A 17 -14.06 18.70 3.74
C ASP A 17 -14.52 20.09 4.22
N LEU A 18 -15.34 20.14 5.27
CA LEU A 18 -15.74 21.40 5.93
C LEU A 18 -14.55 22.09 6.57
N PHE A 19 -13.73 21.35 7.30
CA PHE A 19 -12.54 21.89 7.96
C PHE A 19 -11.53 22.46 6.95
N GLU A 20 -11.19 21.69 5.93
CA GLU A 20 -10.26 22.13 4.88
C GLU A 20 -10.86 23.28 4.06
N GLY A 21 -12.18 23.30 3.88
CA GLY A 21 -12.90 24.45 3.31
C GLY A 21 -12.75 25.73 4.15
N ILE A 22 -12.74 25.63 5.48
CA ILE A 22 -12.52 26.77 6.39
C ILE A 22 -11.05 27.20 6.35
N GLU A 23 -10.09 26.28 6.36
CA GLU A 23 -8.66 26.61 6.27
C GLU A 23 -8.30 27.34 4.97
N ASN A 24 -8.88 26.94 3.84
CA ASN A 24 -8.71 27.64 2.56
C ASN A 24 -9.21 29.09 2.59
N LEU A 25 -10.10 29.40 3.55
CA LEU A 25 -10.66 30.73 3.77
C LEU A 25 -9.98 31.49 4.92
N SER A 26 -8.89 30.97 5.49
CA SER A 26 -8.14 31.61 6.59
C SER A 26 -7.71 33.05 6.28
N GLY A 27 -7.22 33.30 5.06
CA GLY A 27 -6.88 34.64 4.57
C GLY A 27 -8.09 35.57 4.33
N ARG A 28 -9.32 35.06 4.45
CA ARG A 28 -10.58 35.80 4.29
C ARG A 28 -11.33 35.97 5.61
N GLY A 29 -10.66 35.81 6.75
CA GLY A 29 -11.26 36.01 8.08
C GLY A 29 -12.07 34.83 8.60
N PHE A 30 -11.85 33.63 8.05
CA PHE A 30 -12.44 32.40 8.57
C PHE A 30 -11.44 31.65 9.45
N GLU A 31 -11.84 31.22 10.65
CA GLU A 31 -10.97 30.47 11.54
C GLU A 31 -11.78 29.45 12.34
N LEU A 32 -11.24 28.25 12.54
CA LEU A 32 -11.85 27.29 13.47
C LEU A 32 -11.45 27.62 14.89
N LEU A 33 -12.46 27.84 15.74
CA LEU A 33 -12.24 28.22 17.14
C LEU A 33 -11.88 27.02 18.01
N ASN A 34 -12.36 25.82 17.65
CA ASN A 34 -12.11 24.59 18.41
C ASN A 34 -11.81 23.45 17.43
N VAL A 35 -10.55 23.30 17.02
CA VAL A 35 -10.13 22.19 16.16
C VAL A 35 -10.07 20.90 16.97
N PRO A 36 -10.87 19.86 16.65
CA PRO A 36 -10.75 18.57 17.32
C PRO A 36 -9.35 17.99 17.08
N GLU A 37 -8.67 17.53 18.13
CA GLU A 37 -7.31 16.97 18.02
C GLU A 37 -7.27 15.72 17.11
N ASP A 38 -8.38 14.99 17.08
CA ASP A 38 -8.61 13.90 16.13
C ASP A 38 -8.49 14.35 14.67
N LEU A 39 -8.84 15.59 14.34
CA LEU A 39 -8.80 16.11 12.98
C LEU A 39 -7.37 16.42 12.54
N LYS A 40 -6.53 16.97 13.44
CA LYS A 40 -5.09 17.14 13.21
C LYS A 40 -4.40 15.78 13.04
N THR A 41 -4.77 14.81 13.87
CA THR A 41 -4.25 13.44 13.81
C THR A 41 -4.61 12.79 12.48
N LEU A 42 -5.83 13.01 12.00
CA LEU A 42 -6.32 12.46 10.74
C LEU A 42 -5.51 12.94 9.54
N LYS A 43 -5.25 14.25 9.44
CA LYS A 43 -4.44 14.82 8.34
C LYS A 43 -3.02 14.26 8.30
N ARG A 44 -2.39 14.15 9.48
CA ARG A 44 -1.05 13.54 9.59
C ARG A 44 -1.06 12.07 9.15
N SER A 45 -2.10 11.34 9.53
CA SER A 45 -2.27 9.93 9.15
C SER A 45 -2.51 9.79 7.64
N GLU A 46 -3.32 10.67 7.04
CA GLU A 46 -3.56 10.72 5.58
C GLU A 46 -2.26 10.96 4.79
N GLN A 47 -1.46 11.95 5.21
CA GLN A 47 -0.15 12.20 4.59
C GLN A 47 0.79 11.00 4.75
N LYS A 48 0.83 10.40 5.95
CA LYS A 48 1.69 9.25 6.22
C LYS A 48 1.30 8.02 5.40
N ILE A 49 0.00 7.77 5.22
CA ILE A 49 -0.53 6.71 4.35
C ILE A 49 -0.07 6.96 2.91
N ALA A 50 -0.19 8.19 2.39
CA ALA A 50 0.26 8.54 1.06
C ALA A 50 1.78 8.34 0.87
N ASP A 51 2.59 8.75 1.84
CA ASP A 51 4.05 8.58 1.80
C ASP A 51 4.45 7.09 1.85
N MET A 52 3.75 6.27 2.65
CA MET A 52 3.97 4.83 2.70
C MET A 52 3.57 4.14 1.40
N SER A 53 2.44 4.53 0.80
CA SER A 53 2.03 4.04 -0.52
C SER A 53 3.12 4.30 -1.56
N ARG A 54 3.64 5.54 -1.63
CA ARG A 54 4.70 5.89 -2.57
C ARG A 54 5.98 5.07 -2.35
N LYS A 55 6.41 4.90 -1.09
CA LYS A 55 7.59 4.08 -0.76
C LYS A 55 7.41 2.62 -1.17
N ILE A 56 6.20 2.09 -1.00
CA ILE A 56 5.89 0.74 -1.46
C ILE A 56 5.99 0.70 -2.98
N GLU A 57 5.35 1.61 -3.73
CA GLU A 57 5.44 1.69 -5.19
C GLU A 57 6.90 1.80 -5.69
N GLU A 58 7.72 2.67 -5.10
CA GLU A 58 9.15 2.79 -5.41
C GLU A 58 9.88 1.46 -5.16
N THR A 59 9.59 0.78 -4.04
CA THR A 59 10.16 -0.53 -3.73
C THR A 59 9.72 -1.58 -4.76
N LEU A 60 8.46 -1.54 -5.21
CA LEU A 60 7.93 -2.41 -6.26
C LEU A 60 8.57 -2.16 -7.62
N LEU A 61 8.85 -0.90 -7.97
CA LEU A 61 9.55 -0.53 -9.21
C LEU A 61 11.03 -0.91 -9.16
N SER A 62 11.65 -0.82 -7.99
CA SER A 62 13.05 -1.22 -7.77
C SER A 62 13.26 -2.73 -7.70
N LEU A 63 12.17 -3.50 -7.58
CA LEU A 63 12.20 -4.95 -7.62
C LEU A 63 12.42 -5.42 -9.05
N ASP A 64 13.70 -5.44 -9.37
CA ASP A 64 14.31 -5.72 -10.66
C ASP A 64 13.74 -6.96 -11.37
N THR A 65 13.48 -6.79 -12.67
CA THR A 65 13.05 -7.85 -13.59
C THR A 65 14.20 -8.76 -14.00
N GLU A 66 15.45 -8.33 -13.89
CA GLU A 66 16.62 -9.14 -14.28
C GLU A 66 16.74 -10.45 -13.49
N ALA A 67 16.43 -10.45 -12.19
CA ALA A 67 16.44 -11.67 -11.39
C ALA A 67 15.41 -12.71 -11.86
N ILE A 68 14.32 -12.23 -12.45
CA ILE A 68 13.18 -13.00 -12.95
C ILE A 68 13.49 -13.54 -14.34
N ASP A 69 14.07 -12.72 -15.20
CA ASP A 69 14.49 -13.12 -16.54
C ASP A 69 15.57 -14.22 -16.46
N ILE A 70 16.53 -14.07 -15.55
CA ILE A 70 17.56 -15.11 -15.27
C ILE A 70 16.92 -16.40 -14.73
N ALA A 71 15.94 -16.32 -13.81
CA ALA A 71 15.29 -17.51 -13.27
C ALA A 71 14.40 -18.23 -14.31
N SER A 72 13.73 -17.47 -15.18
CA SER A 72 12.90 -18.00 -16.27
C SER A 72 13.74 -18.65 -17.35
N ASP A 73 14.80 -17.99 -17.83
CA ASP A 73 15.74 -18.54 -18.82
C ASP A 73 16.37 -19.84 -18.31
N ILE A 74 16.66 -19.92 -17.00
CA ILE A 74 17.29 -21.11 -16.43
C ILE A 74 16.33 -22.30 -16.34
N LEU A 75 15.03 -22.08 -16.06
CA LEU A 75 14.02 -23.14 -16.08
C LEU A 75 13.86 -23.74 -17.49
N ASP A 76 14.14 -22.95 -18.53
CA ASP A 76 14.07 -23.35 -19.93
C ASP A 76 15.41 -23.88 -20.50
N THR A 77 16.55 -23.67 -19.81
CA THR A 77 17.87 -24.17 -20.24
C THR A 77 18.21 -25.60 -19.78
N SER A 78 19.12 -26.24 -20.53
CA SER A 78 19.56 -27.62 -20.30
C SER A 78 20.47 -27.78 -19.06
N ASP A 79 20.51 -29.02 -18.52
CA ASP A 79 21.30 -29.47 -17.35
C ASP A 79 22.74 -28.94 -17.29
N THR A 80 23.36 -28.56 -18.41
CA THR A 80 24.77 -28.14 -18.53
C THR A 80 25.08 -26.79 -17.89
N ASN A 81 24.20 -25.78 -17.99
CA ASN A 81 24.45 -24.39 -17.56
C ASN A 81 23.98 -24.10 -16.12
N LEU A 82 23.16 -24.98 -15.53
CA LEU A 82 22.60 -24.84 -14.18
C LEU A 82 23.64 -24.67 -13.06
N SER A 83 24.86 -25.20 -13.25
CA SER A 83 25.93 -25.10 -12.25
C SER A 83 26.69 -23.77 -12.29
N GLU A 84 26.71 -23.07 -13.43
CA GLU A 84 27.39 -21.76 -13.55
C GLU A 84 26.54 -20.65 -12.94
N HIS A 85 25.21 -20.78 -13.03
CA HIS A 85 24.28 -19.78 -12.51
C HIS A 85 23.88 -19.99 -11.03
N LYS A 86 24.36 -21.04 -10.35
CA LYS A 86 23.97 -21.36 -8.96
C LYS A 86 24.28 -20.23 -7.98
N SER A 87 25.50 -19.69 -8.03
CA SER A 87 25.95 -18.61 -7.14
C SER A 87 25.21 -17.29 -7.40
N GLN A 88 24.87 -17.00 -8.66
CA GLN A 88 23.98 -15.89 -9.03
C GLN A 88 22.56 -16.12 -8.47
N MET A 89 22.00 -17.32 -8.62
CA MET A 89 20.68 -17.67 -8.08
C MET A 89 20.59 -17.55 -6.56
N GLU A 90 21.59 -18.04 -5.82
CA GLU A 90 21.60 -17.93 -4.35
C GLU A 90 21.65 -16.46 -3.89
N ARG A 91 22.45 -15.62 -4.57
CA ARG A 91 22.51 -14.17 -4.31
C ARG A 91 21.18 -13.48 -4.63
N LEU A 92 20.62 -13.73 -5.82
CA LEU A 92 19.35 -13.14 -6.26
C LEU A 92 18.18 -13.59 -5.39
N SER A 93 18.12 -14.87 -5.02
CA SER A 93 17.10 -15.39 -4.10
C SER A 93 17.20 -14.75 -2.72
N SER A 94 18.42 -14.53 -2.21
CA SER A 94 18.63 -13.88 -0.92
C SER A 94 18.22 -12.42 -0.97
N GLN A 95 18.60 -11.70 -2.03
CA GLN A 95 18.20 -10.31 -2.24
C GLN A 95 16.67 -10.17 -2.38
N THR A 96 16.04 -11.07 -3.13
CA THR A 96 14.58 -11.09 -3.31
C THR A 96 13.87 -11.38 -1.99
N ALA A 97 14.40 -12.28 -1.17
CA ALA A 97 13.84 -12.58 0.15
C ALA A 97 13.90 -11.36 1.09
N ILE A 98 15.03 -10.63 1.10
CA ILE A 98 15.18 -9.38 1.86
C ILE A 98 14.18 -8.32 1.38
N ASN A 99 14.05 -8.16 0.06
CA ASN A 99 13.10 -7.20 -0.50
C ASN A 99 11.64 -7.56 -0.18
N LEU A 100 11.29 -8.86 -0.19
CA LEU A 100 9.97 -9.35 0.21
C LEU A 100 9.68 -9.06 1.70
N GLU A 101 10.66 -9.30 2.58
CA GLU A 101 10.54 -9.00 4.01
C GLU A 101 10.34 -7.50 4.24
N ASN A 102 11.14 -6.66 3.57
CA ASN A 102 11.00 -5.20 3.63
C ASN A 102 9.61 -4.74 3.19
N LEU A 103 9.09 -5.27 2.08
CA LEU A 103 7.73 -4.98 1.61
C LEU A 103 6.66 -5.44 2.59
N GLN A 104 6.80 -6.62 3.17
CA GLN A 104 5.85 -7.13 4.17
C GLN A 104 5.80 -6.23 5.40
N LYS A 105 6.96 -5.73 5.83
CA LYS A 105 7.06 -4.77 6.94
C LYS A 105 6.42 -3.43 6.59
N GLN A 106 6.74 -2.85 5.43
CA GLN A 106 6.11 -1.61 4.98
C GLN A 106 4.59 -1.75 4.85
N TYR A 107 4.11 -2.89 4.36
CA TYR A 107 2.69 -3.16 4.23
C TYR A 107 1.97 -3.32 5.58
N SER A 108 2.59 -3.99 6.55
CA SER A 108 2.00 -4.11 7.88
C SER A 108 1.93 -2.75 8.59
N GLU A 109 2.96 -1.91 8.43
CA GLU A 109 2.95 -0.52 8.90
C GLU A 109 1.83 0.31 8.25
N TYR A 110 1.63 0.14 6.93
CA TYR A 110 0.51 0.75 6.20
C TYR A 110 -0.84 0.33 6.77
N GLN A 111 -1.07 -0.97 6.98
CA GLN A 111 -2.34 -1.49 7.51
C GLN A 111 -2.64 -0.96 8.93
N ILE A 112 -1.62 -0.87 9.78
CA ILE A 112 -1.77 -0.32 11.14
C ILE A 112 -2.19 1.15 11.08
N GLU A 113 -1.58 1.94 10.19
CA GLU A 113 -1.91 3.35 10.04
C GLU A 113 -3.31 3.55 9.43
N GLU A 114 -3.71 2.73 8.45
CA GLU A 114 -5.06 2.74 7.90
C GLU A 114 -6.11 2.44 8.98
N ALA A 115 -5.86 1.45 9.85
CA ALA A 115 -6.75 1.16 10.96
C ALA A 115 -6.87 2.35 11.95
N LYS A 116 -5.76 3.05 12.23
CA LYS A 116 -5.77 4.28 13.07
C LYS A 116 -6.55 5.41 12.41
N PHE A 117 -6.39 5.57 11.10
CA PHE A 117 -7.12 6.56 10.31
C PHE A 117 -8.63 6.30 10.39
N GLU A 118 -9.07 5.05 10.19
CA GLU A 118 -10.49 4.67 10.27
C GLU A 118 -11.08 4.86 11.67
N GLN A 119 -10.34 4.50 12.73
CA GLN A 119 -10.76 4.76 14.10
C GLN A 119 -10.92 6.26 14.37
N THR A 120 -10.01 7.07 13.86
CA THR A 120 -10.05 8.54 14.01
C THR A 120 -11.21 9.15 13.23
N LEU A 121 -11.49 8.68 12.00
CA LEU A 121 -12.69 9.03 11.24
C LEU A 121 -13.97 8.76 12.04
N LYS A 122 -14.06 7.58 12.67
CA LYS A 122 -15.23 7.18 13.47
C LYS A 122 -15.40 8.01 14.74
N ARG A 123 -14.31 8.57 15.29
CA ARG A 123 -14.41 9.55 16.39
C ARG A 123 -14.92 10.89 15.88
N LEU A 124 -14.38 11.37 14.74
CA LEU A 124 -14.81 12.63 14.13
C LEU A 124 -16.28 12.63 13.68
N SER A 125 -16.82 11.47 13.28
CA SER A 125 -18.25 11.37 12.94
C SER A 125 -19.20 11.61 14.13
N LYS A 126 -18.67 11.68 15.36
CA LYS A 126 -19.44 12.03 16.57
C LYS A 126 -19.42 13.51 16.91
N VAL A 127 -18.67 14.33 16.18
CA VAL A 127 -18.62 15.78 16.40
C VAL A 127 -19.94 16.40 15.94
N SER A 128 -20.75 16.83 16.90
CA SER A 128 -22.11 17.34 16.67
C SER A 128 -22.17 18.83 16.38
N SER A 129 -21.10 19.59 16.61
CA SER A 129 -21.03 21.01 16.29
C SER A 129 -19.61 21.47 15.95
N VAL A 130 -19.52 22.55 15.18
CA VAL A 130 -18.27 23.19 14.78
C VAL A 130 -18.38 24.70 14.99
N SER A 131 -17.48 25.26 15.77
CA SER A 131 -17.40 26.70 16.02
C SER A 131 -16.40 27.36 15.05
N ILE A 132 -16.86 28.39 14.36
CA ILE A 132 -16.13 29.06 13.28
C ILE A 132 -16.20 30.57 13.52
N LYS A 133 -15.06 31.23 13.57
CA LYS A 133 -14.97 32.67 13.44
C LYS A 133 -15.10 33.03 11.98
N THR A 134 -15.99 33.96 11.67
CA THR A 134 -16.20 34.48 10.32
C THR A 134 -15.89 35.98 10.30
N PRO A 135 -15.82 36.63 9.12
CA PRO A 135 -15.74 38.09 9.03
C PRO A 135 -16.88 38.82 9.73
N HIS A 136 -18.00 38.12 9.98
CA HIS A 136 -19.21 38.65 10.62
C HIS A 136 -19.38 38.14 12.07
N GLY A 137 -18.28 37.70 12.68
CA GLY A 137 -18.22 37.22 14.07
C GLY A 137 -18.27 35.70 14.19
N ASP A 138 -18.36 35.25 15.44
CA ASP A 138 -18.32 33.83 15.79
C ASP A 138 -19.67 33.16 15.49
N LYS A 139 -19.61 32.01 14.82
CA LYS A 139 -20.76 31.22 14.37
C LYS A 139 -20.58 29.76 14.79
N SER A 140 -21.68 29.04 14.87
CA SER A 140 -21.70 27.60 15.14
C SER A 140 -22.51 26.88 14.08
N LEU A 141 -21.99 25.75 13.59
CA LEU A 141 -22.70 24.83 12.74
C LEU A 141 -23.04 23.57 13.52
N GLU A 142 -24.30 23.13 13.51
CA GLU A 142 -24.76 21.93 14.21
C GLU A 142 -25.07 20.79 13.25
N LEU A 143 -24.63 19.57 13.58
CA LEU A 143 -24.92 18.37 12.82
C LEU A 143 -26.39 17.96 13.00
N LYS A 144 -27.18 18.12 11.94
CA LYS A 144 -28.59 17.73 11.86
C LYS A 144 -28.83 16.92 10.58
N HIS A 145 -29.43 15.74 10.74
CA HIS A 145 -29.77 14.85 9.61
C HIS A 145 -28.56 14.56 8.69
N GLY A 146 -27.37 14.37 9.27
CA GLY A 146 -26.14 14.07 8.54
C GLY A 146 -25.46 15.26 7.86
N ARG A 147 -25.85 16.51 8.16
CA ARG A 147 -25.21 17.73 7.64
C ARG A 147 -25.04 18.80 8.72
N TYR A 148 -23.96 19.57 8.66
CA TYR A 148 -23.70 20.70 9.55
C TYR A 148 -24.48 21.92 9.10
N ARG A 149 -25.47 22.37 9.87
CA ARG A 149 -26.41 23.45 9.53
C ARG A 149 -26.19 24.66 10.42
N TYR A 150 -26.42 25.84 9.86
CA TYR A 150 -26.42 27.08 10.62
C TYR A 150 -27.82 27.40 11.11
N ARG A 151 -27.96 27.77 12.39
CA ARG A 151 -29.23 28.08 13.03
C ARG A 151 -29.13 29.42 13.77
N HIS A 152 -30.11 30.28 13.59
CA HIS A 152 -30.14 31.62 14.19
C HIS A 152 -31.55 32.01 14.65
N TRP A 153 -31.64 32.97 15.58
CA TRP A 153 -32.90 33.46 16.13
C TRP A 153 -33.38 34.70 15.37
N VAL A 154 -34.64 34.71 14.94
CA VAL A 154 -35.18 35.71 14.01
C VAL A 154 -35.43 37.10 14.64
N GLU A 155 -35.58 37.22 15.96
CA GLU A 155 -35.78 38.54 16.59
C GLU A 155 -34.49 39.35 16.71
N ASP A 156 -33.33 38.69 16.75
CA ASP A 156 -32.01 39.34 16.65
C ASP A 156 -31.75 39.89 15.23
N TYR A 157 -32.68 39.62 14.29
CA TYR A 157 -32.48 39.73 12.85
C TYR A 157 -33.04 40.99 12.21
N GLN A 158 -33.58 41.95 12.97
CA GLN A 158 -34.09 43.21 12.41
C GLN A 158 -32.98 44.10 11.79
N GLY A 159 -31.69 43.77 11.97
CA GLY A 159 -30.53 44.49 11.42
C GLY A 159 -29.81 43.84 10.23
N GLY A 160 -30.25 42.68 9.72
CA GLY A 160 -29.63 42.02 8.56
C GLY A 160 -28.27 41.40 8.86
N GLU A 161 -28.25 40.19 9.42
CA GLU A 161 -27.02 39.40 9.51
C GLU A 161 -26.61 38.93 8.11
N ASP A 162 -25.41 39.31 7.68
CA ASP A 162 -24.89 38.94 6.37
C ASP A 162 -24.60 37.42 6.32
N THR A 163 -25.45 36.64 5.66
CA THR A 163 -25.28 35.19 5.48
C THR A 163 -24.40 34.83 4.28
N ARG A 164 -23.81 35.81 3.56
CA ARG A 164 -22.91 35.54 2.41
C ARG A 164 -21.69 34.72 2.80
N TRP A 165 -21.30 34.71 4.08
CA TRP A 165 -20.25 33.82 4.57
C TRP A 165 -20.61 32.34 4.40
N LEU A 166 -21.89 31.96 4.50
CA LEU A 166 -22.34 30.58 4.26
C LEU A 166 -22.17 30.18 2.80
N ASN A 167 -22.43 31.10 1.86
CA ASN A 167 -22.21 30.85 0.43
C ASN A 167 -20.72 30.70 0.14
N THR A 168 -19.89 31.59 0.69
CA THR A 168 -18.42 31.52 0.58
C THR A 168 -17.89 30.18 1.12
N LEU A 169 -18.36 29.75 2.28
CA LEU A 169 -17.98 28.48 2.89
C LEU A 169 -18.51 27.28 2.09
N SER A 170 -19.72 27.36 1.54
CA SER A 170 -20.33 26.34 0.69
C SER A 170 -19.54 26.11 -0.61
N SER A 171 -19.08 27.19 -1.25
CA SER A 171 -18.21 27.11 -2.42
C SER A 171 -16.87 26.44 -2.08
N SER A 172 -16.17 26.91 -1.04
CA SER A 172 -14.89 26.34 -0.62
C SER A 172 -15.00 24.86 -0.23
N TYR A 173 -16.04 24.50 0.52
CA TYR A 173 -16.37 23.11 0.85
C TYR A 173 -16.53 22.22 -0.38
N SER A 174 -17.22 22.74 -1.40
CA SER A 174 -17.53 21.97 -2.61
C SER A 174 -16.27 21.74 -3.44
N GLU A 175 -15.42 22.76 -3.58
CA GLU A 175 -14.11 22.67 -4.24
C GLU A 175 -13.21 21.63 -3.57
N VAL A 176 -13.10 21.70 -2.23
CA VAL A 176 -12.33 20.73 -1.44
C VAL A 176 -12.87 19.32 -1.63
N GLY A 177 -14.19 19.15 -1.46
CA GLY A 177 -14.84 17.85 -1.61
C GLY A 177 -14.59 17.26 -2.99
N GLU A 178 -14.66 18.06 -4.06
CA GLU A 178 -14.36 17.57 -5.41
C GLU A 178 -12.89 17.16 -5.58
N LYS A 179 -11.96 18.01 -5.15
CA LYS A 179 -10.51 17.75 -5.27
C LYS A 179 -10.12 16.51 -4.48
N ARG A 180 -10.48 16.48 -3.19
CA ARG A 180 -10.15 15.40 -2.27
C ARG A 180 -10.80 14.09 -2.67
N ARG A 181 -12.07 14.09 -3.12
CA ARG A 181 -12.72 12.86 -3.64
C ARG A 181 -12.07 12.34 -4.92
N LYS A 182 -11.57 13.23 -5.81
CA LYS A 182 -10.83 12.82 -7.01
C LYS A 182 -9.48 12.19 -6.64
N GLU A 183 -8.75 12.79 -5.71
CA GLU A 183 -7.43 12.33 -5.26
C GLU A 183 -7.52 11.03 -4.42
N LEU A 184 -8.41 10.96 -3.43
CA LEU A 184 -8.60 9.79 -2.57
C LEU A 184 -9.11 8.56 -3.33
N LYS A 185 -10.07 8.72 -4.25
CA LYS A 185 -10.57 7.59 -5.06
C LYS A 185 -9.47 7.00 -5.94
N LYS A 186 -8.62 7.85 -6.51
CA LYS A 186 -7.49 7.43 -7.33
C LYS A 186 -6.47 6.67 -6.49
N ALA A 187 -6.11 7.19 -5.32
CA ALA A 187 -5.12 6.60 -4.42
C ALA A 187 -5.56 5.27 -3.78
N ARG A 188 -6.80 5.16 -3.26
CA ARG A 188 -7.25 3.94 -2.57
C ARG A 188 -7.45 2.74 -3.52
N ALA A 189 -7.98 2.97 -4.72
CA ALA A 189 -8.26 1.91 -5.68
C ALA A 189 -6.98 1.35 -6.33
N SER A 190 -6.00 2.22 -6.65
CA SER A 190 -4.71 1.80 -7.19
C SER A 190 -3.91 1.02 -6.15
N THR A 191 -3.68 1.61 -4.97
CA THR A 191 -2.77 1.06 -3.97
C THR A 191 -3.17 -0.33 -3.47
N SER A 192 -4.45 -0.55 -3.13
CA SER A 192 -4.89 -1.85 -2.56
C SER A 192 -4.83 -3.00 -3.58
N SER A 193 -5.25 -2.75 -4.82
CA SER A 193 -5.34 -3.79 -5.85
C SER A 193 -4.00 -4.08 -6.51
N GLU A 194 -3.20 -3.05 -6.78
CA GLU A 194 -1.86 -3.19 -7.36
C GLU A 194 -0.90 -3.82 -6.35
N MET A 195 -0.96 -3.40 -5.08
CA MET A 195 -0.08 -3.96 -4.05
C MET A 195 -0.39 -5.43 -3.75
N ASN A 196 -1.66 -5.85 -3.71
CA ASN A 196 -1.99 -7.27 -3.55
C ASN A 196 -1.52 -8.10 -4.74
N ARG A 197 -1.68 -7.59 -5.98
CA ARG A 197 -1.17 -8.26 -7.19
C ARG A 197 0.35 -8.41 -7.13
N VAL A 198 1.05 -7.36 -6.73
CA VAL A 198 2.52 -7.40 -6.68
C VAL A 198 3.01 -8.28 -5.53
N LYS A 199 2.36 -8.26 -4.36
CA LYS A 199 2.65 -9.19 -3.26
C LYS A 199 2.52 -10.65 -3.72
N ILE A 200 1.40 -11.01 -4.37
CA ILE A 200 1.18 -12.37 -4.89
C ILE A 200 2.24 -12.72 -5.94
N SER A 201 2.55 -11.77 -6.84
CA SER A 201 3.58 -11.96 -7.86
C SER A 201 4.95 -12.24 -7.24
N LEU A 202 5.37 -11.45 -6.25
CA LEU A 202 6.64 -11.62 -5.54
C LEU A 202 6.71 -12.92 -4.74
N GLN A 203 5.62 -13.32 -4.07
CA GLN A 203 5.55 -14.59 -3.36
C GLN A 203 5.74 -15.79 -4.31
N ASN A 204 5.05 -15.77 -5.46
CA ASN A 204 5.20 -16.79 -6.49
C ASN A 204 6.64 -16.80 -7.04
N ARG A 205 7.24 -15.63 -7.28
CA ARG A 205 8.61 -15.49 -7.78
C ARG A 205 9.66 -16.05 -6.82
N VAL A 206 9.54 -15.76 -5.52
CA VAL A 206 10.43 -16.33 -4.48
C VAL A 206 10.32 -17.86 -4.46
N ALA A 207 9.11 -18.41 -4.62
CA ALA A 207 8.91 -19.85 -4.67
C ALA A 207 9.61 -20.47 -5.89
N SER A 208 9.44 -19.88 -7.09
CA SER A 208 10.10 -20.34 -8.31
C SER A 208 11.63 -20.27 -8.24
N ALA A 209 12.20 -19.19 -7.71
CA ALA A 209 13.65 -19.05 -7.56
C ALA A 209 14.24 -20.10 -6.59
N LYS A 210 13.54 -20.39 -5.48
CA LYS A 210 13.93 -21.46 -4.54
C LYS A 210 13.88 -22.84 -5.20
N GLU A 211 12.86 -23.10 -6.02
CA GLU A 211 12.75 -24.36 -6.74
C GLU A 211 13.89 -24.54 -7.78
N ALA A 212 14.19 -23.50 -8.55
CA ALA A 212 15.28 -23.51 -9.52
C ALA A 212 16.64 -23.75 -8.84
N SER A 213 16.91 -23.06 -7.73
CA SER A 213 18.11 -23.27 -6.93
C SER A 213 18.23 -24.71 -6.39
N ALA A 214 17.12 -25.27 -5.87
CA ALA A 214 17.09 -26.66 -5.42
C ALA A 214 17.35 -27.67 -6.55
N LYS A 215 16.84 -27.40 -7.76
CA LYS A 215 17.14 -28.21 -8.95
C LYS A 215 18.63 -28.14 -9.31
N ALA A 216 19.21 -26.94 -9.35
CA ALA A 216 20.64 -26.74 -9.62
C ALA A 216 21.53 -27.46 -8.59
N ALA A 217 21.22 -27.36 -7.30
CA ALA A 217 21.96 -28.03 -6.22
C ALA A 217 21.91 -29.56 -6.35
N ASN A 218 20.76 -30.12 -6.71
CA ASN A 218 20.61 -31.56 -6.94
C ASN A 218 21.43 -32.04 -8.14
N GLU A 219 21.50 -31.27 -9.23
CA GLU A 219 22.32 -31.61 -10.40
C GLU A 219 23.81 -31.55 -10.08
N GLU A 220 24.26 -30.58 -9.27
CA GLU A 220 25.64 -30.53 -8.81
C GLU A 220 26.02 -31.77 -7.98
N LEU A 221 25.14 -32.20 -7.07
CA LEU A 221 25.32 -33.43 -6.30
C LEU A 221 25.30 -34.68 -7.19
N ARG A 222 24.51 -34.68 -8.27
CA ARG A 222 24.50 -35.76 -9.27
C ARG A 222 25.85 -35.84 -9.97
N ARG A 223 26.38 -34.71 -10.45
CA ARG A 223 27.68 -34.63 -11.12
C ARG A 223 28.84 -35.00 -10.20
N LYS A 224 28.80 -34.59 -8.92
CA LYS A 224 29.81 -34.99 -7.91
C LYS A 224 29.80 -36.50 -7.71
N ARG A 225 28.62 -37.11 -7.56
CA ARG A 225 28.46 -38.57 -7.47
C ARG A 225 28.90 -39.29 -8.75
N ASP A 226 28.55 -38.78 -9.93
CA ASP A 226 29.02 -39.31 -11.22
C ASP A 226 30.56 -39.34 -11.27
N LYS A 227 31.22 -38.23 -10.90
CA LYS A 227 32.69 -38.14 -10.88
C LYS A 227 33.31 -39.12 -9.87
N GLU A 228 32.72 -39.25 -8.68
CA GLU A 228 33.17 -40.17 -7.64
C GLU A 228 33.04 -41.64 -8.09
N VAL A 229 31.89 -42.04 -8.62
CA VAL A 229 31.65 -43.39 -9.15
C VAL A 229 32.62 -43.72 -10.27
N MET A 230 32.84 -42.78 -11.19
CA MET A 230 33.82 -42.95 -12.28
C MET A 230 35.25 -43.09 -11.75
N SER A 231 35.62 -42.32 -10.72
CA SER A 231 36.94 -42.39 -10.07
C SER A 231 37.16 -43.74 -9.39
N ILE A 232 36.19 -44.21 -8.60
CA ILE A 232 36.23 -45.52 -7.92
C ILE A 232 36.30 -46.65 -8.96
N ALA A 233 35.45 -46.61 -9.98
CA ALA A 233 35.43 -47.62 -11.03
C ALA A 233 36.75 -47.68 -11.81
N LYS A 234 37.33 -46.52 -12.15
CA LYS A 234 38.65 -46.45 -12.83
C LYS A 234 39.76 -47.03 -11.94
N LYS A 235 39.77 -46.73 -10.63
CA LYS A 235 40.72 -47.32 -9.68
C LYS A 235 40.57 -48.84 -9.58
N GLY A 236 39.34 -49.37 -9.67
CA GLY A 236 39.06 -50.80 -9.66
C GLY A 236 39.20 -51.52 -11.01
N GLY A 237 39.57 -50.82 -12.08
CA GLY A 237 39.70 -51.41 -13.43
C GLY A 237 38.37 -51.69 -14.16
N PHE A 238 37.26 -51.08 -13.71
CA PHE A 238 35.93 -51.26 -14.27
C PHE A 238 35.59 -50.18 -15.32
N ILE A 239 34.83 -50.57 -16.35
CA ILE A 239 34.13 -49.67 -17.27
C ILE A 239 32.75 -49.37 -16.67
N VAL A 240 32.41 -48.10 -16.55
CA VAL A 240 31.09 -47.67 -16.07
C VAL A 240 30.15 -47.46 -17.26
N LYS A 241 29.00 -48.14 -17.25
CA LYS A 241 27.90 -47.85 -18.18
C LYS A 241 26.75 -47.23 -17.40
N ARG A 242 26.43 -45.96 -17.72
CA ARG A 242 25.31 -45.23 -17.13
C ARG A 242 24.01 -45.64 -17.80
N LYS A 243 22.99 -46.00 -17.02
CA LYS A 243 21.63 -46.28 -17.51
C LYS A 243 20.62 -45.46 -16.71
N LYS A 244 19.76 -44.70 -17.39
CA LYS A 244 18.63 -44.01 -16.75
C LYS A 244 17.46 -44.98 -16.63
N VAL A 245 16.93 -45.14 -15.42
CA VAL A 245 15.74 -45.98 -15.13
C VAL A 245 14.73 -45.12 -14.38
N GLY A 246 13.73 -44.60 -15.10
CA GLY A 246 12.78 -43.62 -14.59
C GLY A 246 13.48 -42.35 -14.10
N LYS A 247 13.23 -41.95 -12.85
CA LYS A 247 13.91 -40.81 -12.19
C LYS A 247 15.27 -41.17 -11.56
N LYS A 248 15.69 -42.44 -11.61
CA LYS A 248 16.95 -42.91 -11.01
C LYS A 248 18.02 -43.13 -12.09
N VAL A 249 19.27 -42.88 -11.73
CA VAL A 249 20.45 -43.25 -12.52
C VAL A 249 21.04 -44.51 -11.90
N GLN A 250 21.20 -45.57 -12.71
CA GLN A 250 21.89 -46.78 -12.34
C GLN A 250 23.25 -46.83 -13.04
N TYR A 251 24.27 -47.30 -12.32
CA TYR A 251 25.62 -47.51 -12.85
C TYR A 251 25.88 -49.00 -12.93
N ALA A 252 26.14 -49.49 -14.13
CA ALA A 252 26.64 -50.85 -14.31
C ALA A 252 28.17 -50.79 -14.35
N LEU A 253 28.82 -51.55 -13.46
CA LEU A 253 30.27 -51.75 -13.47
C LEU A 253 30.58 -53.01 -14.28
N LEU A 254 31.30 -52.85 -15.38
CA LEU A 254 31.74 -53.93 -16.25
C LEU A 254 33.23 -54.14 -16.06
N ARG A 255 33.68 -55.39 -15.88
CA ARG A 255 35.11 -55.69 -15.78
C ARG A 255 35.76 -55.52 -17.16
N ARG A 256 36.91 -54.86 -17.25
CA ARG A 256 37.72 -54.91 -18.48
C ARG A 256 38.20 -56.35 -18.68
N SER A 257 37.72 -56.99 -19.74
CA SER A 257 38.27 -58.22 -20.30
C SER A 257 39.66 -57.97 -20.87
#